data_AF-A0A7S2G2Q2-F1
#
_entry.id   AF-A0A7S2G2Q2-F1
#
_cell.length_a   1.000
_cell.length_b   1.000
_cell.length_c   1.000
_cell.angle_alpha   90.00
_cell.angle_beta   90.00
_cell.angle_gamma   90.00
#
_symmetry.space_group_name_H-M   'P 1'
#
loop_
_entity.id
_entity.type
_entity.pdbx_description
1 polymer ?
#
loop_
_entity_poly.entity_id
_entity_poly.type
_entity_poly.pdbx_seq_one_letter_code
_entity_poly.pdbx_strand_id
1 'polypeptide(L)'
;PKWIEMTNKYGSAEENSQLIEDLKKCITHMKTYGYRHGEPHGDAECFLRGQSVIQSSFLNAGQSALKLENFHDCIRFCGEALKDEPTNVKGLFRRASAFMGLAQYNEAKDDLIKAMEIDDK
;
A
#
# COMPACT_ATOMS: atom_id res chain seq x y z
N PRO A 1 9.13 14.13 1.27
CA PRO A 1 8.21 15.25 0.96
C PRO A 1 7.42 15.68 2.20
N LYS A 2 7.30 16.99 2.46
CA LYS A 2 6.59 17.55 3.64
C LYS A 2 5.15 17.04 3.81
N TRP A 3 4.49 16.63 2.72
CA TRP A 3 3.15 16.05 2.78
C TRP A 3 3.10 14.69 3.51
N ILE A 4 4.18 13.89 3.46
CA ILE A 4 4.26 12.60 4.19
C ILE A 4 4.28 12.84 5.71
N GLU A 5 4.99 13.87 6.20
CA GLU A 5 4.99 14.23 7.62
C GLU A 5 3.65 14.82 8.09
N MET A 6 2.97 15.60 7.23
CA MET A 6 1.65 16.18 7.57
C MET A 6 0.58 15.11 7.74
N THR A 7 0.53 14.10 6.87
CA THR A 7 -0.40 12.96 7.03
C THR A 7 -0.11 12.14 8.30
N ASN A 8 1.12 12.19 8.81
CA ASN A 8 1.51 11.46 10.02
C ASN A 8 1.10 12.13 11.33
N LYS A 9 0.67 13.41 11.30
CA LYS A 9 0.40 14.16 12.53
C LYS A 9 -1.06 14.62 12.71
N TYR A 10 -1.78 15.05 11.65
CA TYR A 10 -3.11 15.70 11.82
C TYR A 10 -4.06 15.63 10.59
N GLY A 11 -4.10 14.54 9.82
CA GLY A 11 -5.11 14.44 8.74
C GLY A 11 -6.49 14.15 9.32
N SER A 12 -7.49 15.00 9.06
CA SER A 12 -8.89 14.71 9.42
C SER A 12 -9.38 13.44 8.70
N ALA A 13 -10.44 12.80 9.20
CA ALA A 13 -10.98 11.61 8.56
C ALA A 13 -11.40 11.88 7.09
N GLU A 14 -11.98 13.05 6.81
CA GLU A 14 -12.28 13.49 5.44
C GLU A 14 -11.03 13.61 4.56
N GLU A 15 -9.96 14.24 5.05
CA GLU A 15 -8.73 14.43 4.27
C GLU A 15 -8.05 13.09 3.94
N ASN A 16 -8.05 12.17 4.90
CA ASN A 16 -7.52 10.82 4.69
C ASN A 16 -8.39 10.01 3.71
N SER A 17 -9.70 10.25 3.68
CA SER A 17 -10.64 9.59 2.77
C SER A 17 -10.48 10.08 1.32
N GLN A 18 -10.38 11.41 1.14
CA GLN A 18 -10.11 12.01 -0.17
C GLN A 18 -8.75 11.55 -0.74
N LEU A 19 -7.73 11.44 0.12
CA LEU A 19 -6.41 10.95 -0.27
C LEU A 19 -6.45 9.51 -0.80
N ILE A 20 -7.26 8.63 -0.20
CA ILE A 20 -7.42 7.25 -0.67
C ILE A 20 -8.05 7.24 -2.07
N GLU A 21 -9.05 8.09 -2.31
CA GLU A 21 -9.70 8.18 -3.62
C GLU A 21 -8.75 8.72 -4.69
N ASP A 22 -7.96 9.72 -4.37
CA ASP A 22 -6.95 10.26 -5.28
C ASP A 22 -5.84 9.24 -5.56
N LEU A 23 -5.43 8.45 -4.56
CA LEU A 23 -4.49 7.34 -4.75
C LEU A 23 -5.07 6.24 -5.66
N LYS A 24 -6.35 5.87 -5.50
CA LYS A 24 -7.03 4.90 -6.39
C LYS A 24 -7.05 5.39 -7.85
N LYS A 25 -7.37 6.67 -8.06
CA LYS A 25 -7.34 7.29 -9.40
C LYS A 25 -5.92 7.29 -9.97
N CYS A 26 -4.93 7.65 -9.16
CA CYS A 26 -3.53 7.66 -9.57
C CYS A 26 -3.04 6.27 -9.99
N ILE A 27 -3.37 5.23 -9.22
CA ILE A 27 -3.06 3.83 -9.55
C ILE A 27 -3.73 3.41 -10.86
N THR A 28 -5.00 3.77 -11.07
CA THR A 28 -5.74 3.44 -12.30
C THR A 28 -5.13 4.16 -13.50
N HIS A 29 -4.77 5.43 -13.36
CA HIS A 29 -4.06 6.19 -14.39
C HIS A 29 -2.71 5.57 -14.71
N MET A 30 -1.90 5.21 -13.70
CA MET A 30 -0.59 4.58 -13.93
C MET A 30 -0.71 3.21 -14.61
N LYS A 31 -1.65 2.36 -14.17
CA LYS A 31 -1.92 1.05 -14.79
C LYS A 31 -2.37 1.21 -16.26
N THR A 32 -3.23 2.19 -16.55
CA THR A 32 -3.69 2.44 -17.92
C THR A 32 -2.63 3.11 -18.79
N TYR A 33 -1.79 3.99 -18.24
CA TYR A 33 -0.67 4.61 -18.96
C TYR A 33 0.38 3.56 -19.36
N GLY A 34 0.73 2.65 -18.44
CA GLY A 34 1.62 1.52 -18.73
C GLY A 34 1.09 0.57 -19.82
N TYR A 35 -0.24 0.47 -19.96
CA TYR A 35 -0.88 -0.38 -20.97
C TYR A 35 -1.03 0.30 -22.34
N ARG A 36 -1.25 1.63 -22.36
CA ARG A 36 -1.57 2.37 -23.60
C ARG A 36 -0.36 2.63 -24.50
N HIS A 37 0.86 2.53 -23.96
CA HIS A 37 2.06 2.77 -24.75
C HIS A 37 2.71 1.55 -25.38
N GLY A 38 2.28 0.32 -25.06
CA GLY A 38 2.48 -0.90 -25.87
C GLY A 38 3.90 -1.29 -26.29
N GLU A 39 4.92 -0.47 -26.03
CA GLU A 39 6.25 -0.62 -26.58
C GLU A 39 7.29 -0.27 -25.51
N PRO A 40 8.23 -1.18 -25.21
CA PRO A 40 9.43 -0.87 -24.45
C PRO A 40 10.40 -0.06 -25.33
N HIS A 41 10.01 1.14 -25.74
CA HIS A 41 10.92 2.11 -26.35
C HIS A 41 11.34 3.14 -25.31
N GLY A 42 12.33 2.76 -24.50
CA GLY A 42 12.96 3.65 -23.52
C GLY A 42 12.96 3.06 -22.12
N ASP A 43 14.02 2.30 -21.86
CA ASP A 43 14.62 2.06 -20.55
C ASP A 43 13.76 1.24 -19.58
N ALA A 44 14.15 -0.03 -19.33
CA ALA A 44 13.58 -0.87 -18.27
C ALA A 44 13.50 -0.16 -16.90
N GLU A 45 14.34 0.86 -16.72
CA GLU A 45 14.37 1.77 -15.58
C GLU A 45 13.09 2.60 -15.41
N CYS A 46 12.42 3.02 -16.48
CA CYS A 46 11.16 3.76 -16.43
C CYS A 46 10.00 2.88 -15.96
N PHE A 47 9.95 1.63 -16.43
CA PHE A 47 8.98 0.63 -16.00
C PHE A 47 9.15 0.26 -14.52
N LEU A 48 10.40 0.03 -14.09
CA LEU A 48 10.74 -0.24 -12.69
C LEU A 48 10.44 0.96 -11.78
N ARG A 49 10.69 2.19 -12.23
CA ARG A 49 10.25 3.41 -11.52
C ARG A 49 8.73 3.46 -11.38
N GLY A 50 7.99 3.12 -12.44
CA GLY A 50 6.54 3.03 -12.41
C GLY A 50 6.02 2.03 -11.37
N GLN A 51 6.59 0.84 -11.33
CA GLN A 51 6.24 -0.19 -10.34
C GLN A 51 6.52 0.25 -8.90
N SER A 52 7.70 0.83 -8.64
CA SER A 52 8.06 1.32 -7.30
C SER A 52 7.12 2.42 -6.79
N VAL A 53 6.66 3.30 -7.68
CA VAL A 53 5.68 4.35 -7.34
C VAL A 53 4.32 3.72 -7.02
N ILE A 54 3.85 2.76 -7.82
CA ILE A 54 2.60 2.03 -7.58
C ILE A 54 2.64 1.32 -6.21
N GLN A 55 3.75 0.65 -5.90
CA GLN A 55 3.95 -0.03 -4.61
C GLN A 55 3.88 0.93 -3.43
N SER A 56 4.61 2.04 -3.52
CA SER A 56 4.59 3.10 -2.50
C SER A 56 3.18 3.69 -2.33
N SER A 57 2.45 3.88 -3.43
CA SER A 57 1.06 4.35 -3.41
C SER A 57 0.12 3.39 -2.67
N PHE A 58 0.23 2.08 -2.91
CA PHE A 58 -0.57 1.07 -2.21
C PHE A 58 -0.28 1.04 -0.70
N LEU A 59 0.99 1.10 -0.32
CA LEU A 59 1.38 1.13 1.10
C LEU A 59 0.83 2.38 1.79
N ASN A 60 0.91 3.55 1.15
CA ASN A 60 0.36 4.78 1.68
C ASN A 60 -1.17 4.73 1.78
N ALA A 61 -1.86 4.17 0.78
CA ALA A 61 -3.30 3.95 0.84
C ALA A 61 -3.70 3.03 1.99
N GLY A 62 -2.95 1.94 2.21
CA GLY A 62 -3.14 1.04 3.34
C GLY A 62 -2.96 1.73 4.70
N GLN A 63 -1.97 2.62 4.83
CA GLN A 63 -1.77 3.40 6.06
C GLN A 63 -2.92 4.36 6.36
N SER A 64 -3.43 5.05 5.34
CA SER A 64 -4.58 5.95 5.49
C SER A 64 -5.85 5.17 5.81
N ALA A 65 -6.08 4.03 5.14
CA ALA A 65 -7.20 3.16 5.43
C ALA A 65 -7.17 2.63 6.88
N LEU A 66 -5.98 2.29 7.38
CA LEU A 66 -5.80 1.86 8.78
C LEU A 66 -6.13 3.00 9.77
N LYS A 67 -5.73 4.24 9.47
CA LYS A 67 -6.06 5.43 10.30
C LYS A 67 -7.56 5.76 10.30
N LEU A 68 -8.26 5.40 9.23
CA LEU A 68 -9.71 5.55 9.09
C LEU A 68 -10.50 4.35 9.64
N GLU A 69 -9.83 3.38 10.24
CA GLU A 69 -10.44 2.11 10.68
C GLU A 69 -11.16 1.35 9.55
N ASN A 70 -10.85 1.67 8.29
CA ASN A 70 -11.35 0.96 7.13
C ASN A 70 -10.44 -0.25 6.87
N PHE A 71 -10.60 -1.26 7.71
CA PHE A 71 -9.73 -2.43 7.73
C PHE A 71 -9.82 -3.25 6.43
N HIS A 72 -11.00 -3.36 5.82
CA HIS A 72 -11.17 -4.08 4.55
C HIS A 72 -10.36 -3.47 3.40
N ASP A 73 -10.41 -2.14 3.25
CA ASP A 73 -9.61 -1.46 2.23
C ASP A 73 -8.12 -1.54 2.53
N CYS A 74 -7.74 -1.46 3.81
CA CYS A 74 -6.34 -1.63 4.23
C CYS A 74 -5.80 -2.99 3.81
N ILE A 75 -6.54 -4.08 4.09
CA ILE A 75 -6.17 -5.45 3.71
C ILE A 75 -6.01 -5.57 2.19
N ARG A 76 -6.94 -4.99 1.43
CA ARG A 76 -6.88 -5.01 -0.04
C ARG A 76 -5.64 -4.27 -0.57
N PHE A 77 -5.39 -3.04 -0.11
CA PHE A 77 -4.24 -2.27 -0.58
C PHE A 77 -2.91 -2.88 -0.17
N CYS A 78 -2.78 -3.34 1.07
CA CYS A 78 -1.56 -4.03 1.51
C CYS A 78 -1.40 -5.37 0.78
N GLY A 79 -2.49 -6.07 0.48
CA GLY A 79 -2.46 -7.29 -0.32
C GLY A 79 -1.95 -7.05 -1.75
N GLU A 80 -2.37 -5.97 -2.41
CA GLU A 80 -1.83 -5.59 -3.73
C GLU A 80 -0.35 -5.22 -3.66
N ALA A 81 0.10 -4.52 -2.61
CA ALA A 81 1.53 -4.24 -2.43
C ALA A 81 2.34 -5.53 -2.25
N LEU A 82 1.87 -6.44 -1.40
CA LEU A 82 2.55 -7.69 -1.08
C LEU A 82 2.57 -8.72 -2.23
N LYS A 83 1.78 -8.51 -3.30
CA LYS A 83 1.86 -9.37 -4.51
C LYS A 83 3.18 -9.18 -5.25
N ASP A 84 3.64 -7.93 -5.37
CA ASP A 84 4.90 -7.63 -6.07
C ASP A 84 6.08 -7.64 -5.09
N GLU A 85 5.88 -7.15 -3.87
CA GLU A 85 6.90 -7.15 -2.80
C GLU A 85 6.44 -7.96 -1.58
N PRO A 86 6.46 -9.29 -1.63
CA PRO A 86 6.03 -10.14 -0.51
C PRO A 86 6.90 -9.99 0.74
N THR A 87 8.11 -9.46 0.60
CA THR A 87 9.06 -9.21 1.69
C THR A 87 8.87 -7.86 2.37
N ASN A 88 7.84 -7.08 1.99
CA ASN A 88 7.64 -5.75 2.54
C ASN A 88 7.04 -5.81 3.95
N VAL A 89 7.90 -5.71 4.98
CA VAL A 89 7.54 -5.74 6.40
C VAL A 89 6.46 -4.71 6.76
N LYS A 90 6.49 -3.51 6.16
CA LYS A 90 5.48 -2.47 6.42
C LYS A 90 4.10 -2.89 5.91
N GLY A 91 4.05 -3.53 4.74
CA GLY A 91 2.81 -4.06 4.17
C GLY A 91 2.22 -5.17 5.03
N LEU A 92 3.05 -6.11 5.50
CA LEU A 92 2.64 -7.21 6.37
C LEU A 92 2.11 -6.68 7.72
N PHE A 93 2.84 -5.77 8.36
CA PHE A 93 2.44 -5.22 9.66
C PHE A 93 1.11 -4.44 9.58
N ARG A 94 0.93 -3.64 8.53
CA ARG A 94 -0.32 -2.88 8.31
C ARG A 94 -1.50 -3.81 8.03
N ARG A 95 -1.30 -4.87 7.23
CA ARG A 95 -2.33 -5.87 6.97
C ARG A 95 -2.70 -6.65 8.23
N ALA A 96 -1.72 -7.06 9.03
CA ALA A 96 -1.95 -7.69 10.32
C ALA A 96 -2.72 -6.79 11.29
N SER A 97 -2.38 -5.50 11.35
CA SER A 97 -3.09 -4.51 12.18
C SER A 97 -4.56 -4.38 11.77
N ALA A 98 -4.84 -4.41 10.46
CA ALA A 98 -6.20 -4.38 9.94
C ALA A 98 -6.97 -5.69 10.24
N PHE A 99 -6.33 -6.85 10.11
CA PHE A 99 -6.92 -8.12 10.52
C PHE A 99 -7.24 -8.17 12.02
N MET A 100 -6.38 -7.61 12.87
CA MET A 100 -6.67 -7.46 14.30
C MET A 100 -7.92 -6.58 14.54
N GLY A 101 -8.07 -5.49 13.77
CA GLY A 101 -9.25 -4.63 13.81
C GLY A 101 -10.55 -5.35 13.40
N LEU A 102 -10.46 -6.36 12.52
CA LEU A 102 -11.57 -7.23 12.13
C LEU A 102 -11.74 -8.49 13.02
N ALA A 103 -10.97 -8.61 14.10
CA ALA A 103 -10.90 -9.80 14.95
C ALA A 103 -10.48 -11.09 14.21
N GLN A 104 -9.79 -10.96 13.07
CA GLN A 104 -9.20 -12.06 12.29
C GLN A 104 -7.79 -12.37 12.79
N TYR A 105 -7.68 -12.91 14.00
CA TYR A 105 -6.40 -13.06 14.69
C TYR A 105 -5.48 -14.11 14.05
N ASN A 106 -6.02 -15.12 13.38
CA ASN A 106 -5.21 -16.16 12.73
C ASN A 106 -4.43 -15.57 11.56
N GLU A 107 -5.11 -14.82 10.70
CA GLU A 107 -4.53 -14.14 9.54
C GLU A 107 -3.55 -13.05 9.97
N ALA A 108 -3.86 -12.31 11.04
CA ALA A 108 -2.94 -11.34 11.62
C ALA A 108 -1.65 -12.00 12.11
N LYS A 109 -1.76 -13.15 12.78
CA LYS A 109 -0.61 -13.90 13.30
C LYS A 109 0.28 -14.40 12.16
N ASP A 110 -0.30 -14.94 11.10
CA ASP A 110 0.45 -15.43 9.94
C ASP A 110 1.27 -14.31 9.26
N ASP A 111 0.69 -13.11 9.16
CA ASP A 111 1.37 -11.96 8.60
C ASP A 111 2.51 -11.46 9.49
N LEU A 112 2.31 -11.45 10.81
CA LEU A 112 3.34 -11.08 11.78
C LEU A 112 4.49 -12.09 11.79
N ILE A 113 4.21 -13.40 11.72
CA ILE A 113 5.24 -14.44 11.64
C ILE A 113 6.09 -14.23 10.39
N LYS A 114 5.47 -14.03 9.23
CA LYS A 114 6.20 -13.73 7.99
C LYS A 114 7.05 -12.48 8.12
N ALA A 115 6.51 -11.42 8.72
CA ALA A 115 7.25 -10.19 8.94
C ALA A 115 8.48 -10.42 9.83
N MET A 116 8.35 -11.23 10.88
CA MET A 116 9.47 -11.60 11.75
C MET A 116 10.51 -12.45 11.03
N GLU A 117 10.11 -13.45 10.24
CA GLU A 117 11.04 -14.29 9.46
C GLU A 117 11.87 -13.49 8.43
N ILE A 118 11.36 -12.34 7.99
CA ILE A 118 12.06 -11.43 7.08
C ILE A 118 13.02 -10.51 7.86
N ASP A 119 12.60 -9.99 9.00
CA ASP A 119 13.40 -9.06 9.83
C ASP A 119 14.54 -9.77 10.58
N ASP A 120 14.40 -11.08 10.84
CA ASP A 120 15.40 -11.93 11.50
C ASP A 120 16.52 -12.42 10.55
N LYS A 121 16.56 -11.92 9.30
CA LYS A 121 17.58 -12.24 8.27
C LYS A 121 18.43 -11.03 7.89
#